data_AF-A0A2E3BXM8-F1
#
_entry.id   AF-A0A2E3BXM8-F1
#
_cell.length_a   1.000
_cell.length_b   1.000
_cell.length_c   1.000
_cell.angle_alpha   90.00
_cell.angle_beta   90.00
_cell.angle_gamma   90.00
#
_symmetry.space_group_name_H-M   'P 1'
#
loop_
_entity.id
_entity.type
_entity.pdbx_description
1 polymer ?
#
loop_
_entity_poly.entity_id
_entity_poly.type
_entity_poly.pdbx_seq_one_letter_code
_entity_poly.pdbx_strand_id
1 'polypeptide(L)'
;MKKFFSFSGTISGKIFFLRTLFAIVLTIPLIIAAISKWTAYFMSLGEFDISDSSVENQMEIQRFGDELAMKIVENPEFYLNDFLSSFSFIWILLFIVCALLPIWFGLATYYKRISALFYEQRNGVFLALVLFEVVSDYIVFNSSGIVNTLVTFLGLLIFVFLVFYSSKFETHEG
;
A
#
# COMPACT_ATOMS: atom_id res chain seq x y z
N MET A 1 1.91 22.01 -6.64
CA MET A 1 2.16 20.55 -6.74
C MET A 1 3.58 20.16 -6.32
N LYS A 2 4.66 20.65 -6.96
CA LYS A 2 6.06 20.29 -6.63
C LYS A 2 6.41 20.33 -5.13
N LYS A 3 5.93 21.36 -4.44
CA LYS A 3 6.10 21.57 -3.00
C LYS A 3 5.61 20.39 -2.13
N PHE A 4 4.58 19.65 -2.55
CA PHE A 4 4.05 18.52 -1.79
C PHE A 4 4.92 17.26 -1.90
N PHE A 5 5.70 17.15 -2.98
CA PHE A 5 6.56 16.01 -3.29
C PHE A 5 8.04 16.32 -3.05
N SER A 6 8.37 17.48 -2.47
CA SER A 6 9.74 17.89 -2.18
C SER A 6 10.20 17.40 -0.81
N PHE A 7 11.47 17.03 -0.71
CA PHE A 7 12.14 16.75 0.57
C PHE A 7 12.69 18.04 1.17
N SER A 8 11.82 19.05 1.33
CA SER A 8 12.19 20.37 1.82
C SER A 8 11.03 21.07 2.54
N GLY A 9 11.38 21.98 3.43
CA GLY A 9 10.42 22.69 4.29
C GLY A 9 9.92 21.84 5.45
N THR A 10 8.95 22.38 6.19
CA THR A 10 8.40 21.77 7.41
C THR A 10 6.88 21.78 7.38
N ILE A 11 6.24 20.80 8.02
CA ILE A 11 4.77 20.77 8.17
C ILE A 11 4.36 20.59 9.64
N SER A 12 3.20 21.15 9.97
CA SER A 12 2.58 20.94 11.28
C SER A 12 2.02 19.53 11.38
N GLY A 13 1.75 19.09 12.61
CA GLY A 13 1.14 17.79 12.88
C GLY A 13 -0.25 17.61 12.25
N LYS A 14 -1.06 18.69 12.19
CA LYS A 14 -2.36 18.68 11.52
C LYS A 14 -2.23 18.43 10.01
N ILE A 15 -1.28 19.11 9.37
CA ILE A 15 -1.02 18.92 7.93
C ILE A 15 -0.41 17.55 7.67
N PHE A 16 0.46 17.06 8.56
CA PHE A 16 0.98 15.70 8.48
C PHE A 16 -0.14 14.64 8.53
N PHE A 17 -1.08 14.76 9.46
CA PHE A 17 -2.25 13.87 9.53
C PHE A 17 -3.08 13.90 8.24
N LEU A 18 -3.44 15.10 7.76
CA LEU A 18 -4.23 15.25 6.54
C LEU A 18 -3.51 14.69 5.31
N ARG A 19 -2.20 14.92 5.19
CA ARG A 19 -1.39 14.33 4.11
C ARG A 19 -1.33 12.82 4.22
N THR A 20 -1.22 12.25 5.42
CA THR A 20 -1.26 10.80 5.59
C THR A 20 -2.57 10.20 5.08
N LEU A 21 -3.71 10.83 5.41
CA LEU A 21 -5.01 10.43 4.86
C LEU A 21 -5.06 10.55 3.33
N PHE A 22 -4.50 11.64 2.78
CA PHE A 22 -4.41 11.80 1.33
C PHE A 22 -3.49 10.74 0.68
N ALA A 23 -2.44 10.29 1.35
CA ALA A 23 -1.57 9.23 0.86
C ALA A 23 -2.34 7.90 0.67
N ILE A 24 -3.31 7.60 1.54
CA ILE A 24 -4.22 6.45 1.39
C ILE A 24 -5.09 6.64 0.13
N VAL A 25 -5.59 7.85 -0.13
CA VAL A 25 -6.34 8.13 -1.37
C VAL A 25 -5.45 7.94 -2.61
N LEU A 26 -4.17 8.28 -2.52
CA LEU A 26 -3.20 8.05 -3.61
C LEU A 26 -2.93 6.57 -3.90
N THR A 27 -3.34 5.62 -3.05
CA THR A 27 -3.25 4.18 -3.36
C THR A 27 -4.42 3.67 -4.19
N ILE A 28 -5.45 4.48 -4.46
CA ILE A 28 -6.61 4.06 -5.28
C ILE A 28 -6.19 3.49 -6.65
N PRO A 29 -5.28 4.10 -7.43
CA PRO A 29 -4.85 3.52 -8.70
C PRO A 29 -4.21 2.13 -8.55
N LEU A 30 -3.46 1.91 -7.46
CA LEU A 30 -2.86 0.60 -7.15
C LEU A 30 -3.94 -0.45 -6.84
N ILE A 31 -4.97 -0.06 -6.07
CA ILE A 31 -6.12 -0.93 -5.76
C ILE A 31 -6.89 -1.29 -7.04
N ILE A 32 -7.14 -0.30 -7.91
CA ILE A 32 -7.79 -0.54 -9.20
C ILE A 32 -6.96 -1.51 -10.04
N ALA A 33 -5.64 -1.29 -10.16
CA ALA A 33 -4.75 -2.19 -10.89
C ALA A 33 -4.77 -3.63 -10.32
N ALA A 34 -4.81 -3.78 -8.99
CA ALA A 34 -4.91 -5.07 -8.31
C ALA A 34 -6.22 -5.79 -8.67
N ILE A 35 -7.37 -5.12 -8.55
CA ILE A 35 -8.67 -5.68 -8.89
C ILE A 35 -8.73 -6.01 -10.38
N SER A 36 -8.29 -5.11 -11.26
CA SER A 36 -8.29 -5.35 -12.70
C SER A 36 -7.41 -6.54 -13.09
N LYS A 37 -6.22 -6.69 -12.50
CA LYS A 37 -5.35 -7.83 -12.77
C LYS A 37 -5.97 -9.13 -12.28
N TRP A 38 -6.56 -9.11 -11.10
CA TRP A 38 -7.31 -10.24 -10.54
C TRP A 38 -8.44 -10.63 -11.49
N THR A 39 -9.35 -9.72 -11.85
CA THR A 39 -10.45 -10.00 -12.77
C THR A 39 -9.97 -10.51 -14.13
N ALA A 40 -8.94 -9.90 -14.71
CA ALA A 40 -8.38 -10.33 -16.00
C ALA A 40 -7.83 -11.76 -15.96
N TYR A 41 -7.23 -12.16 -14.84
CA TYR A 41 -6.79 -13.54 -14.64
C TYR A 41 -7.98 -14.51 -14.58
N PHE A 42 -9.03 -14.23 -13.81
CA PHE A 42 -10.20 -15.11 -13.73
C PHE A 42 -10.93 -15.23 -15.08
N MET A 43 -11.08 -14.13 -15.81
CA MET A 43 -11.67 -14.16 -17.16
C MET A 43 -10.81 -14.96 -18.14
N SER A 44 -9.50 -15.08 -17.91
CA SER A 44 -8.64 -15.90 -18.76
C SER A 44 -8.73 -17.41 -18.48
N LEU A 45 -9.30 -17.80 -17.33
CA LEU A 45 -9.44 -19.20 -16.92
C LEU A 45 -10.76 -19.83 -17.35
N GLY A 46 -11.78 -19.03 -17.64
CA GLY A 46 -13.11 -19.51 -18.02
C GLY A 46 -13.50 -19.09 -19.43
N GLU A 47 -14.44 -19.83 -20.01
CA GLU A 47 -15.00 -19.56 -21.34
C GLU A 47 -16.34 -18.79 -21.26
N PHE A 48 -16.56 -18.04 -20.17
CA PHE A 48 -17.80 -17.30 -19.93
C PHE A 48 -17.68 -15.84 -20.37
N ASP A 49 -18.77 -15.27 -20.87
CA ASP A 49 -18.86 -13.86 -21.22
C ASP A 49 -19.55 -13.08 -20.11
N ILE A 50 -18.80 -12.25 -19.37
CA ILE A 50 -19.36 -11.46 -18.27
C ILE A 50 -20.41 -10.41 -18.73
N SER A 51 -20.52 -10.15 -20.03
CA SER A 51 -21.51 -9.26 -20.60
C SER A 51 -22.81 -9.96 -21.01
N ASP A 52 -22.82 -11.30 -21.07
CA ASP A 52 -24.03 -12.09 -21.30
C ASP A 52 -24.75 -12.39 -19.98
N SER A 53 -26.03 -12.00 -19.91
CA SER A 53 -26.89 -12.22 -18.74
C SER A 53 -27.77 -13.46 -18.86
N SER A 54 -27.59 -14.27 -19.91
CA SER A 54 -28.34 -15.51 -20.12
C SER A 54 -28.20 -16.47 -18.93
N VAL A 55 -29.24 -17.26 -18.70
CA VAL A 55 -29.25 -18.27 -17.61
C VAL A 55 -28.16 -19.32 -17.85
N GLU A 56 -27.88 -19.66 -19.11
CA GLU A 56 -26.83 -20.60 -19.49
C GLU A 56 -25.44 -20.07 -19.09
N ASN A 57 -25.11 -18.84 -19.46
CA ASN A 57 -23.84 -18.21 -19.07
C ASN A 57 -23.71 -18.02 -17.55
N GLN A 58 -24.82 -17.71 -16.85
CA GLN A 58 -24.81 -17.66 -15.38
C GLN A 58 -24.52 -19.02 -14.74
N MET A 59 -25.08 -20.12 -15.29
CA MET A 59 -24.78 -21.48 -14.82
C MET A 59 -23.32 -21.86 -15.10
N GLU A 60 -22.74 -21.41 -16.22
CA GLU A 60 -21.32 -21.63 -16.51
C GLU A 60 -20.39 -20.89 -15.57
N ILE A 61 -20.69 -19.62 -15.25
CA ILE A 61 -19.95 -18.84 -14.24
C ILE A 61 -19.99 -19.54 -12.87
N GLN A 62 -21.16 -20.03 -12.47
CA GLN A 62 -21.32 -20.76 -11.20
C GLN A 62 -20.50 -22.05 -11.21
N ARG A 63 -20.60 -22.86 -12.28
CA ARG A 63 -19.83 -24.11 -12.42
C ARG A 63 -18.33 -23.85 -12.40
N PHE A 64 -17.87 -22.81 -13.11
CA PHE A 64 -16.48 -22.39 -13.09
C PHE A 64 -16.01 -22.03 -11.68
N GLY A 65 -16.83 -21.27 -10.92
CA GLY A 65 -16.54 -20.92 -9.54
C GLY A 65 -16.38 -22.14 -8.63
N ASP A 66 -17.27 -23.12 -8.76
CA ASP A 66 -17.25 -24.35 -7.97
C ASP A 66 -16.03 -25.23 -8.33
N GLU A 67 -15.73 -25.39 -9.63
CA GLU A 67 -14.55 -26.14 -10.09
C GLU A 67 -13.23 -25.50 -9.65
N LEU A 68 -13.14 -24.18 -9.76
CA LEU A 68 -11.95 -23.45 -9.34
C LEU A 68 -11.77 -23.53 -7.82
N ALA A 69 -12.85 -23.44 -7.05
CA ALA A 69 -12.80 -23.63 -5.60
C ALA A 69 -12.27 -25.02 -5.24
N MET A 70 -12.74 -26.08 -5.92
CA MET A 70 -12.20 -27.43 -5.70
C MET A 70 -10.71 -27.52 -6.06
N LYS A 71 -10.28 -26.96 -7.20
CA LYS A 71 -8.87 -26.93 -7.59
C LYS A 71 -7.99 -26.20 -6.56
N ILE A 72 -8.50 -25.11 -5.97
CA ILE A 72 -7.79 -24.37 -4.90
C ILE A 72 -7.70 -25.22 -3.63
N VAL A 73 -8.76 -25.96 -3.26
CA VAL A 73 -8.75 -26.85 -2.09
C VAL A 73 -7.76 -28.00 -2.28
N GLU A 74 -7.73 -28.60 -3.47
CA GLU A 74 -6.83 -29.71 -3.78
C GLU A 74 -5.37 -29.27 -3.90
N ASN A 75 -5.13 -28.09 -4.46
CA ASN A 75 -3.79 -27.52 -4.61
C ASN A 75 -3.81 -25.99 -4.42
N PRO A 76 -3.63 -25.50 -3.18
CA PRO A 76 -3.63 -24.07 -2.89
C PRO A 76 -2.50 -23.32 -3.61
N GLU A 77 -1.36 -23.98 -3.82
CA GLU A 77 -0.18 -23.37 -4.46
C GLU A 77 -0.38 -23.16 -5.96
N PHE A 78 -1.19 -24.00 -6.61
CA PHE A 78 -1.52 -23.84 -8.02
C PHE A 78 -2.05 -22.44 -8.30
N TYR A 79 -3.03 -21.97 -7.52
CA TYR A 79 -3.65 -20.66 -7.73
C TYR A 79 -2.64 -19.52 -7.62
N LEU A 80 -1.80 -19.53 -6.58
CA LEU A 80 -0.83 -18.46 -6.36
C LEU A 80 0.25 -18.47 -7.45
N ASN A 81 0.78 -19.64 -7.79
CA ASN A 81 1.83 -19.76 -8.81
C ASN A 81 1.29 -19.38 -10.20
N ASP A 82 0.10 -19.84 -10.56
CA ASP A 82 -0.52 -19.54 -11.86
C ASP A 82 -0.86 -18.05 -11.96
N PHE A 83 -1.48 -17.49 -10.92
CA PHE A 83 -1.77 -16.06 -10.84
C PHE A 83 -0.51 -15.21 -10.97
N LEU A 84 0.55 -15.51 -10.22
CA LEU A 84 1.81 -14.78 -10.29
C LEU A 84 2.49 -14.93 -11.67
N SER A 85 2.43 -16.13 -12.27
CA SER A 85 3.00 -16.38 -13.59
C SER A 85 2.26 -15.64 -14.71
N SER A 86 0.98 -15.30 -14.49
CA SER A 86 0.17 -14.53 -15.44
C SER A 86 0.54 -13.04 -15.52
N PHE A 87 1.49 -12.55 -14.70
CA PHE A 87 1.96 -11.17 -14.78
C PHE A 87 2.87 -10.97 -16.00
N SER A 88 2.40 -10.16 -16.94
CA SER A 88 3.26 -9.64 -18.00
C SER A 88 4.14 -8.49 -17.51
N PHE A 89 5.18 -8.16 -18.28
CA PHE A 89 6.03 -7.00 -18.02
C PHE A 89 5.21 -5.69 -17.88
N ILE A 90 4.16 -5.53 -18.70
CA ILE A 90 3.29 -4.34 -18.67
C ILE A 90 2.55 -4.24 -17.34
N TRP A 91 2.01 -5.36 -16.84
CA TRP A 91 1.37 -5.38 -15.53
C TRP A 91 2.34 -4.99 -14.43
N ILE A 92 3.54 -5.60 -14.40
CA ILE A 92 4.57 -5.28 -13.40
C ILE A 92 4.91 -3.79 -13.43
N LEU A 93 5.13 -3.22 -14.62
CA LEU A 93 5.43 -1.79 -14.78
C LEU A 93 4.28 -0.90 -14.28
N LEU A 94 3.03 -1.27 -14.56
CA LEU A 94 1.86 -0.55 -14.08
C LEU A 94 1.81 -0.51 -12.55
N PHE A 95 2.01 -1.66 -11.88
CA PHE A 95 2.07 -1.72 -10.41
C PHE A 95 3.18 -0.84 -9.84
N ILE A 96 4.37 -0.84 -10.44
CA ILE A 96 5.49 0.01 -10.02
C ILE A 96 5.12 1.50 -10.12
N VAL A 97 4.54 1.93 -11.24
CA VAL A 97 4.14 3.33 -11.45
C VAL A 97 3.04 3.74 -10.47
N CYS A 98 2.05 2.88 -10.25
CA CYS A 98 0.97 3.12 -9.29
C CYS A 98 1.48 3.19 -7.84
N ALA A 99 2.50 2.41 -7.47
CA ALA A 99 3.09 2.41 -6.14
C ALA A 99 4.05 3.60 -5.90
N LEU A 100 4.73 4.08 -6.95
CA LEU A 100 5.74 5.14 -6.84
C LEU A 100 5.17 6.43 -6.26
N LEU A 101 3.98 6.83 -6.70
CA LEU A 101 3.33 8.07 -6.25
C LEU A 101 3.01 8.09 -4.74
N PRO A 102 2.27 7.12 -4.18
CA PRO A 102 1.98 7.10 -2.74
C PRO A 102 3.25 6.93 -1.90
N ILE A 103 4.22 6.11 -2.33
CA ILE A 103 5.50 5.93 -1.63
C ILE A 103 6.25 7.25 -1.56
N TRP A 104 6.46 7.92 -2.70
CA TRP A 104 7.20 9.18 -2.74
C TRP A 104 6.52 10.28 -1.93
N PHE A 105 5.20 10.39 -2.06
CA PHE A 105 4.41 11.37 -1.32
C PHE A 105 4.45 11.11 0.20
N GLY A 106 4.35 9.84 0.62
CA GLY A 106 4.49 9.43 2.02
C GLY A 106 5.86 9.80 2.58
N LEU A 107 6.94 9.42 1.88
CA LEU A 107 8.32 9.74 2.27
C LEU A 107 8.55 11.25 2.40
N ALA A 108 8.11 12.05 1.42
CA ALA A 108 8.22 13.51 1.48
C ALA A 108 7.43 14.10 2.67
N THR A 109 6.26 13.55 2.97
CA THR A 109 5.41 13.95 4.09
C THR A 109 6.10 13.69 5.44
N TYR A 110 6.63 12.47 5.63
CA TYR A 110 7.41 12.12 6.82
C TYR A 110 8.67 12.97 6.96
N TYR A 111 9.42 13.17 5.87
CA TYR A 111 10.63 14.00 5.89
C TYR A 111 10.34 15.43 6.35
N LYS A 112 9.31 16.08 5.79
CA LYS A 112 8.90 17.44 6.19
C LYS A 112 8.48 17.48 7.65
N ARG A 113 7.82 16.43 8.15
CA ARG A 113 7.37 16.40 9.53
C ARG A 113 8.55 16.23 10.50
N ILE A 114 9.46 15.32 10.20
CA ILE A 114 10.69 15.13 10.97
C ILE A 114 11.54 16.39 10.95
N SER A 115 11.62 17.07 9.80
CA SER A 115 12.31 18.36 9.68
C SER A 115 11.72 19.43 10.62
N ALA A 116 10.43 19.37 10.91
CA ALA A 116 9.76 20.28 11.84
C ALA A 116 10.11 20.00 13.32
N LEU A 117 10.42 18.76 13.66
CA LEU A 117 10.65 18.31 15.05
C LEU A 117 12.14 18.20 15.39
N PHE A 118 12.95 17.77 14.44
CA PHE A 118 14.36 17.39 14.62
C PHE A 118 15.23 18.05 13.54
N TYR A 119 15.06 19.34 13.26
CA TYR A 119 15.65 20.03 12.10
C TYR A 119 17.16 19.74 11.89
N GLU A 120 17.96 19.80 12.95
CA GLU A 120 19.42 19.57 12.90
C GLU A 120 19.77 18.11 12.59
N GLN A 121 18.98 17.16 13.11
CA GLN A 121 19.24 15.72 13.02
C GLN A 121 18.32 15.02 12.00
N ARG A 122 17.58 15.81 11.19
CA ARG A 122 16.43 15.35 10.40
C ARG A 122 16.74 14.17 9.48
N ASN A 123 17.92 14.16 8.84
CA ASN A 123 18.30 13.10 7.91
C ASN A 123 18.52 11.77 8.65
N GLY A 124 19.15 11.81 9.83
CA GLY A 124 19.39 10.63 10.65
C GLY A 124 18.08 10.06 11.20
N VAL A 125 17.22 10.93 11.74
CA VAL A 125 15.91 10.51 12.27
C VAL A 125 14.99 9.99 11.16
N PHE A 126 15.00 10.63 9.99
CA PHE A 126 14.22 10.17 8.83
C PHE A 126 14.70 8.81 8.32
N LEU A 127 16.01 8.61 8.18
CA LEU A 127 16.55 7.32 7.78
C LEU A 127 16.22 6.23 8.81
N ALA A 128 16.35 6.52 10.11
CA ALA A 128 15.99 5.60 11.18
C ALA A 128 14.50 5.22 11.12
N LEU A 129 13.62 6.18 10.84
CA LEU A 129 12.19 5.91 10.68
C LEU A 129 11.92 5.03 9.46
N VAL A 130 12.51 5.35 8.30
CA VAL A 130 12.34 4.53 7.08
C VAL A 130 12.82 3.09 7.30
N LEU A 131 13.98 2.92 7.95
CA LEU A 131 14.50 1.60 8.31
C LEU A 131 13.58 0.88 9.30
N PHE A 132 13.04 1.59 10.29
CA PHE A 132 12.08 1.06 11.24
C PHE A 132 10.83 0.55 10.52
N GLU A 133 10.23 1.33 9.61
CA GLU A 133 9.03 0.91 8.85
C GLU A 133 9.31 -0.36 8.03
N VAL A 134 10.42 -0.40 7.27
CA VAL A 134 10.78 -1.58 6.44
C VAL A 134 11.01 -2.84 7.30
N VAL A 135 11.73 -2.71 8.42
CA VAL A 135 11.96 -3.84 9.33
C VAL A 135 10.67 -4.25 10.03
N SER A 136 9.83 -3.30 10.40
CA SER A 136 8.54 -3.55 11.03
C SER A 136 7.60 -4.31 10.11
N ASP A 137 7.49 -3.90 8.85
CA ASP A 137 6.71 -4.61 7.84
C ASP A 137 7.20 -6.05 7.68
N TYR A 138 8.52 -6.26 7.56
CA TYR A 138 9.10 -7.60 7.49
C TYR A 138 8.71 -8.46 8.71
N ILE A 139 8.80 -7.91 9.92
CA ILE A 139 8.39 -8.60 11.15
C ILE A 139 6.89 -8.92 11.13
N VAL A 140 6.04 -7.97 10.76
CA VAL A 140 4.58 -8.16 10.71
C VAL A 140 4.19 -9.25 9.70
N PHE A 141 4.87 -9.33 8.55
CA PHE A 141 4.62 -10.35 7.54
C PHE A 141 5.13 -11.75 7.92
N ASN A 142 6.24 -11.83 8.67
CA ASN A 142 6.90 -13.11 8.96
C ASN A 142 6.68 -13.63 10.39
N SER A 143 6.06 -12.84 11.27
CA SER A 143 5.84 -13.22 12.66
C SER A 143 4.39 -13.01 13.10
N SER A 144 3.93 -13.88 13.99
CA SER A 144 2.62 -13.80 14.64
C SER A 144 2.78 -13.72 16.16
N GLY A 145 1.71 -13.32 16.85
CA GLY A 145 1.70 -13.19 18.30
C GLY A 145 2.30 -11.89 18.82
N ILE A 146 2.90 -11.94 20.01
CA ILE A 146 3.18 -10.73 20.81
C ILE A 146 4.21 -9.79 20.18
N VAL A 147 5.19 -10.32 19.45
CA VAL A 147 6.24 -9.51 18.79
C VAL A 147 5.62 -8.62 17.72
N ASN A 148 4.76 -9.19 16.87
CA ASN A 148 4.01 -8.45 15.85
C ASN A 148 3.15 -7.35 16.51
N THR A 149 2.37 -7.68 17.54
CA THR A 149 1.55 -6.70 18.27
C THR A 149 2.38 -5.54 18.83
N LEU A 150 3.53 -5.81 19.43
CA LEU A 150 4.40 -4.77 19.99
C LEU A 150 4.97 -3.85 18.91
N VAL A 151 5.40 -4.40 17.78
CA VAL A 151 5.95 -3.62 16.66
C VAL A 151 4.87 -2.73 16.04
N THR A 152 3.67 -3.27 15.78
CA THR A 152 2.53 -2.48 15.29
C THR A 152 2.16 -1.35 16.27
N PHE A 153 2.12 -1.66 17.56
CA PHE A 153 1.80 -0.65 18.59
C PHE A 153 2.87 0.44 18.67
N LEU A 154 4.14 0.09 18.55
CA LEU A 154 5.24 1.06 18.52
C LEU A 154 5.14 1.98 17.29
N GLY A 155 4.84 1.43 16.10
CA GLY A 155 4.59 2.24 14.90
C GLY A 155 3.42 3.22 15.10
N LEU A 156 2.33 2.77 15.72
CA LEU A 156 1.20 3.63 16.06
C LEU A 156 1.60 4.75 17.04
N LEU A 157 2.39 4.46 18.07
CA LEU A 157 2.88 5.46 19.01
C LEU A 157 3.75 6.51 18.32
N ILE A 158 4.64 6.10 17.42
CA ILE A 158 5.46 7.02 16.62
C ILE A 158 4.54 7.91 15.76
N PHE A 159 3.54 7.33 15.10
CA PHE A 159 2.59 8.10 14.31
C PHE A 159 1.84 9.13 15.15
N VAL A 160 1.29 8.73 16.30
CA VAL A 160 0.59 9.63 17.25
C VAL A 160 1.53 10.74 17.72
N PHE A 161 2.78 10.42 18.07
CA PHE A 161 3.78 11.41 18.43
C PHE A 161 4.00 12.43 17.30
N LEU A 162 4.16 11.98 16.07
CA LEU A 162 4.35 12.86 14.91
C LEU A 162 3.13 13.74 14.66
N VAL A 163 1.91 13.27 14.91
CA VAL A 163 0.67 14.06 14.75
C VAL A 163 0.53 15.13 15.82
N PHE A 164 0.77 14.80 17.10
CA PHE A 164 0.40 15.69 18.20
C PHE A 164 1.53 16.52 18.80
N TYR A 165 2.79 16.10 18.65
CA TYR A 165 3.91 16.81 19.27
C TYR A 165 4.15 18.18 18.62
N SER A 166 4.26 19.24 19.41
CA SER A 166 4.44 20.59 18.86
C SER A 166 5.84 20.79 18.28
N SER A 167 5.93 21.36 17.08
CA SER A 167 7.21 21.80 16.50
C SER A 167 7.65 23.15 17.07
N LYS A 168 8.95 23.45 16.96
CA LYS A 168 9.54 24.74 17.37
C LYS A 168 9.27 25.89 16.39
N PHE A 169 8.74 25.59 15.21
CA PHE A 169 8.44 26.57 14.16
C PHE A 169 7.04 27.17 14.37
N GLU A 170 6.93 28.50 14.33
CA GLU A 170 5.64 29.22 14.37
C GLU A 170 4.89 29.11 13.03
N THR A 171 5.62 29.17 11.92
CA THR A 171 5.07 29.07 10.56
C THR A 171 5.69 27.89 9.81
N HIS A 172 4.86 27.25 8.98
CA HIS A 172 5.25 26.08 8.22
C HIS A 172 5.19 26.39 6.73
N GLU A 173 6.33 26.21 6.07
CA GLU A 173 6.47 26.45 4.64
C GLU A 173 6.13 25.23 3.80
N GLY A 174 5.61 24.13 4.35
CA GLY A 174 5.63 22.81 3.70
C GLY A 174 4.36 22.34 3.02
#